data_AF-A0A2V9A4E0-F1
#
_entry.id   AF-A0A2V9A4E0-F1
#
_cell.length_a   1.000
_cell.length_b   1.000
_cell.length_c   1.000
_cell.angle_alpha   90.00
_cell.angle_beta   90.00
_cell.angle_gamma   90.00
#
_symmetry.space_group_name_H-M   'P 1'
#
loop_
_entity.id
_entity.type
_entity.pdbx_description
1 polymer ?
#
loop_
_entity_poly.entity_id
_entity_poly.type
_entity_poly.pdbx_seq_one_letter_code
_entity_poly.pdbx_strand_id
1 'polypeptide(L)'
;MPTLTELVQNATVCHCLREKKMFYEGGDTPANSMDIITPAEKLASMPTGPFWCAQTQSLLGPDGAFANTEKCRPGRSCCETT
;
A
#
# COMPACT_ATOMS: atom_id res chain seq x y z
N MET A 1 6.76 -13.48 -3.72
CA MET A 1 5.54 -12.84 -3.19
C MET A 1 5.39 -11.51 -3.90
N PRO A 2 4.29 -11.22 -4.60
CA PRO A 2 4.09 -9.92 -5.23
C PRO A 2 4.04 -8.80 -4.17
N THR A 3 4.59 -7.65 -4.52
CA THR A 3 4.53 -6.44 -3.70
C THR A 3 3.11 -5.88 -3.68
N LEU A 4 2.78 -5.07 -2.68
CA LEU A 4 1.44 -4.49 -2.63
C LEU A 4 1.17 -3.53 -3.79
N THR A 5 2.20 -2.81 -4.26
CA THR A 5 2.10 -1.96 -5.45
C THR A 5 1.76 -2.77 -6.68
N GLU A 6 2.41 -3.92 -6.90
CA GLU A 6 2.07 -4.85 -7.98
C GLU A 6 0.64 -5.38 -7.83
N LEU A 7 0.20 -5.65 -6.60
CA LEU A 7 -1.18 -6.11 -6.36
C LEU A 7 -2.24 -5.04 -6.67
N VAL A 8 -1.95 -3.76 -6.38
CA VAL A 8 -2.84 -2.65 -6.72
C VAL A 8 -2.81 -2.38 -8.23
N GLN A 9 -1.64 -2.39 -8.86
CA GLN A 9 -1.50 -2.18 -10.31
C GLN A 9 -2.17 -3.27 -11.14
N ASN A 10 -2.13 -4.52 -10.67
CA ASN A 10 -2.80 -5.64 -11.32
C ASN A 10 -4.30 -5.72 -10.98
N ALA A 11 -4.88 -4.69 -10.35
CA ALA A 11 -6.27 -4.65 -9.88
C ALA A 11 -6.67 -5.81 -8.95
N THR A 12 -5.69 -6.50 -8.36
CA THR A 12 -5.92 -7.59 -7.38
C THR A 12 -6.21 -7.06 -5.97
N VAL A 13 -5.99 -5.77 -5.71
CA VAL A 13 -6.32 -5.05 -4.48
C VAL A 13 -6.89 -3.67 -4.84
N CYS A 14 -7.79 -3.13 -4.01
CA CYS A 14 -8.49 -1.89 -4.34
C CYS A 14 -7.60 -0.63 -4.35
N HIS A 15 -7.85 0.27 -5.31
CA HIS A 15 -7.18 1.56 -5.47
C HIS A 15 -7.43 2.54 -4.33
N CYS A 16 -8.44 2.34 -3.49
CA CYS A 16 -8.62 3.17 -2.30
C CYS A 16 -7.81 2.64 -1.10
N LEU A 17 -7.23 1.44 -1.16
CA LEU A 17 -6.44 0.90 -0.06
C LEU A 17 -5.05 1.54 -0.05
N ARG A 18 -4.62 2.03 1.10
CA ARG A 18 -3.31 2.67 1.30
C ARG A 18 -2.63 2.12 2.54
N GLU A 19 -1.31 2.15 2.51
CA GLU A 19 -0.47 1.95 3.69
C GLU A 19 0.76 2.87 3.60
N LYS A 20 1.43 3.06 4.73
CA LYS A 20 2.51 4.04 4.83
C LYS A 20 3.66 3.77 3.87
N LYS A 21 4.05 2.50 3.71
CA LYS A 21 5.13 2.11 2.79
C LYS A 21 4.86 2.39 1.31
N MET A 22 3.61 2.64 0.90
CA MET A 22 3.30 3.06 -0.47
C MET A 22 3.74 4.49 -0.80
N PHE A 23 3.95 5.35 0.22
CA PHE A 23 4.31 6.76 0.03
C PHE A 23 5.79 7.04 0.19
N TYR A 24 6.55 6.07 0.70
CA TYR A 24 7.98 6.21 0.76
C TYR A 24 8.56 5.81 -0.59
N GLU A 25 9.02 6.80 -1.36
CA GLU A 25 9.90 6.61 -2.52
C GLU A 25 11.25 6.04 -2.05
N GLY A 26 11.25 4.74 -1.74
CA GLY A 26 12.44 4.03 -1.27
C GLY A 26 13.03 3.06 -2.28
N GLY A 27 12.34 2.82 -3.41
CA GLY A 27 12.68 1.78 -4.38
C GLY A 27 13.66 2.20 -5.48
N ASP A 28 13.61 3.47 -5.90
CA ASP A 28 14.38 3.96 -7.05
C ASP A 28 15.52 4.89 -6.64
N THR A 29 16.18 4.60 -5.51
CA THR A 29 17.49 5.22 -5.27
C THR A 29 18.42 4.78 -6.40
N PRO A 30 18.94 5.71 -7.23
CA PRO A 30 19.85 5.34 -8.31
C PRO A 30 21.01 4.53 -7.72
N ALA A 31 21.54 3.56 -8.46
CA ALA A 31 22.61 2.66 -8.00
C ALA A 31 23.88 3.39 -7.47
N ASN A 32 23.97 4.70 -7.71
CA ASN A 32 25.04 5.59 -7.26
C ASN A 32 24.65 6.48 -6.07
N SER A 33 23.51 6.22 -5.41
CA SER A 33 23.16 6.85 -4.14
C SER A 33 24.16 6.42 -3.08
N MET A 34 24.82 7.36 -2.43
CA MET A 34 25.76 7.11 -1.33
C MET A 34 25.00 6.86 -0.02
N ASP A 35 23.97 6.00 -0.09
CA ASP A 35 23.20 5.58 1.06
C ASP A 35 24.02 4.60 1.91
N ILE A 36 23.99 4.80 3.22
CA ILE A 36 24.74 3.99 4.20
C ILE A 36 24.20 2.56 4.31
N ILE A 37 22.95 2.35 3.88
CA ILE A 37 22.22 1.09 3.95
C ILE A 37 21.80 0.63 2.56
N THR A 38 21.82 -0.68 2.33
CA THR A 38 21.40 -1.27 1.05
C THR A 38 19.91 -1.04 0.79
N PRO A 39 19.45 -1.07 -0.48
CA PRO A 39 18.03 -0.97 -0.81
C PRO A 39 17.16 -2.03 -0.11
N ALA A 40 17.70 -3.24 0.09
CA ALA A 40 17.01 -4.32 0.80
C ALA A 40 16.83 -4.02 2.29
N GLU A 41 17.86 -3.50 2.96
CA GLU A 41 17.78 -3.07 4.36
C GLU A 41 16.83 -1.89 4.54
N LYS A 42 16.86 -0.93 3.60
CA LYS A 42 15.93 0.19 3.57
C LYS A 42 14.48 -0.29 3.47
N LEU A 43 14.17 -1.22 2.56
CA LEU A 43 12.83 -1.80 2.41
C LEU A 43 12.38 -2.55 3.67
N ALA A 44 13.28 -3.29 4.31
CA ALA A 44 13.00 -4.01 5.56
C ALA A 44 12.72 -3.06 6.75
N SER A 45 13.33 -1.87 6.74
CA SER A 45 13.12 -0.84 7.77
C SER A 45 11.85 -0.01 7.59
N MET A 46 11.17 -0.12 6.44
CA MET A 46 9.94 0.63 6.18
C MET A 46 8.81 0.19 7.11
N PRO A 47 8.13 1.12 7.79
CA PRO A 47 6.97 0.79 8.60
C PRO A 47 5.86 0.17 7.72
N THR A 48 5.43 -1.05 8.08
CA THR A 48 4.32 -1.77 7.45
C THR A 48 3.01 -1.50 8.19
N GLY A 49 1.93 -1.29 7.44
CA GLY A 49 0.61 -0.95 8.02
C GLY A 49 0.59 0.34 8.88
N PRO A 50 -0.53 0.60 9.58
CA PRO A 50 -1.85 0.03 9.31
C PRO A 50 -2.36 0.46 7.93
N PHE A 51 -3.29 -0.31 7.39
CA PHE A 51 -3.99 0.05 6.17
C PHE A 51 -5.06 1.10 6.45
N TRP A 52 -5.26 2.02 5.50
CA TRP A 52 -6.37 2.97 5.53
C TRP A 52 -7.05 3.07 4.18
N CYS A 53 -8.29 3.54 4.19
CA CYS A 53 -9.02 3.88 2.99
C CYS A 53 -8.73 5.34 2.63
N ALA A 54 -8.25 5.61 1.42
CA ALA A 54 -7.95 6.95 0.92
C ALA A 54 -9.21 7.83 0.82
N GLN A 55 -10.37 7.22 0.58
CA GLN A 55 -11.65 7.93 0.45
C GLN A 55 -12.15 8.45 1.81
N THR A 56 -12.07 7.65 2.87
CA THR A 56 -12.52 8.03 4.22
C THR A 56 -11.39 8.62 5.07
N GLN A 57 -10.14 8.53 4.61
CA GLN A 57 -8.94 8.88 5.35
C GLN A 57 -8.87 8.22 6.73
N SER A 58 -9.38 7.00 6.84
CA SER A 58 -9.55 6.28 8.09
C SER A 58 -9.19 4.80 7.95
N LEU A 59 -8.97 4.14 9.09
CA LEU A 59 -8.83 2.68 9.18
C LEU A 59 -10.13 1.95 8.78
N LEU A 60 -11.26 2.66 8.77
CA LEU A 60 -12.56 2.15 8.38
C LEU A 60 -12.93 2.66 6.99
N GLY A 61 -13.47 1.75 6.16
CA GLY A 61 -14.10 2.11 4.89
C GLY A 61 -15.46 2.79 5.06
N PRO A 62 -16.10 3.20 3.96
CA PRO A 62 -17.39 3.92 3.96
C PRO A 62 -18.55 3.06 4.48
N ASP A 63 -18.39 1.74 4.46
CA ASP A 63 -19.30 0.76 5.03
C ASP A 63 -19.00 0.43 6.50
N GLY A 64 -18.07 1.16 7.14
CA GLY A 64 -17.73 1.02 8.55
C GLY A 64 -16.84 -0.19 8.89
N ALA A 65 -16.43 -0.99 7.90
CA ALA A 65 -15.55 -2.13 8.14
C ALA A 65 -14.08 -1.79 7.82
N PHE A 66 -13.16 -2.46 8.52
CA PHE A 66 -11.72 -2.21 8.39
C PHE A 66 -11.21 -2.29 6.94
N ALA A 67 -10.34 -1.34 6.60
CA ALA A 67 -9.55 -1.34 5.38
C ALA A 67 -8.36 -2.29 5.56
N ASN A 68 -8.32 -3.37 4.78
CA ASN A 68 -7.18 -4.28 4.68
C ASN A 68 -7.25 -5.04 3.34
N THR A 69 -6.18 -5.78 3.01
CA THR A 69 -6.06 -6.51 1.74
C THR A 69 -7.07 -7.64 1.58
N GLU A 70 -7.56 -8.24 2.66
CA GLU A 70 -8.56 -9.33 2.61
C GLU A 70 -9.98 -8.79 2.41
N LYS A 71 -10.26 -7.61 2.96
CA LYS A 71 -11.59 -7.03 3.00
C LYS A 71 -11.80 -6.00 1.91
N CYS A 72 -10.80 -5.30 1.37
CA CYS A 72 -11.03 -4.38 0.23
C CYS A 72 -11.15 -5.17 -1.08
N ARG A 73 -12.38 -5.50 -1.46
CA ARG A 73 -12.72 -6.36 -2.61
C ARG A 73 -13.95 -5.84 -3.37
N PRO A 74 -14.14 -6.22 -4.65
CA PRO A 74 -15.26 -5.75 -5.46
C PRO A 74 -16.61 -5.96 -4.76
N GLY A 75 -17.51 -4.99 -4.92
CA GLY A 75 -18.82 -4.98 -4.25
C GLY A 75 -18.83 -4.30 -2.87
N ARG A 76 -17.69 -3.82 -2.36
CA ARG A 76 -17.64 -2.88 -1.23
C ARG A 76 -17.61 -1.44 -1.70
N SER A 77 -18.13 -0.54 -0.87
CA SER A 77 -18.31 0.88 -1.18
C SER A 77 -17.01 1.64 -1.50
N CYS A 78 -15.87 1.21 -0.95
CA CYS A 78 -14.54 1.78 -1.25
C CYS A 78 -13.69 0.93 -2.19
N CYS A 79 -14.23 -0.12 -2.80
CA CYS A 79 -13.42 -0.96 -3.68
C CYS A 79 -13.50 -0.46 -5.11
N GLU A 80 -12.54 0.38 -5.50
CA GLU A 80 -12.30 0.78 -6.88
C GLU A 80 -11.15 -0.07 -7.44
N THR A 81 -11.38 -0.81 -8.53
CA THR A 81 -10.40 -1.77 -9.10
C THR A 81 -10.03 -1.45 -10.55
N THR A 82 -10.11 -0.19 -10.97
CA THR A 82 -9.71 0.24 -12.33
C THR A 82 -9.26 1.69 -12.30
#